data_AF-A0AAE1S8H0-F1
#
_entry.id   AF-A0AAE1S8H0-F1
#
_cell.length_a   1.000
_cell.length_b   1.000
_cell.length_c   1.000
_cell.angle_alpha   90.00
_cell.angle_beta   90.00
_cell.angle_gamma   90.00
#
_symmetry.space_group_name_H-M   'P 1'
#
loop_
_entity.id
_entity.type
_entity.pdbx_description
1 polymer ?
#
loop_
_entity_poly.entity_id
_entity_poly.type
_entity_poly.pdbx_seq_one_letter_code
_entity_poly.pdbx_strand_id
1 'polypeptide(L)'
;MQEVGCNHAQSVRYSTDGFATTPTMRKLLLIWVTARMHIEIYKYPAWSDVVEIETWCQNEGRIGTRRDWILKDYATDEVIGRATR
;
A
#
# COMPACT_ATOMS: atom_id res chain seq x y z
N MET A 1 2.60 5.36 3.72
CA MET A 1 2.24 4.31 2.74
C MET A 1 2.83 2.95 3.09
N GLN A 2 4.16 2.78 3.21
CA GLN A 2 4.76 1.48 3.55
C GLN A 2 4.09 0.77 4.74
N GLU A 3 3.93 1.46 5.86
CA GLU A 3 3.29 0.94 7.07
C GLU A 3 1.86 0.43 6.83
N VAL A 4 1.02 1.24 6.18
CA VAL A 4 -0.37 0.85 5.85
C VAL A 4 -0.41 -0.36 4.92
N GLY A 5 0.62 -0.54 4.07
CA GLY A 5 0.75 -1.71 3.20
C GLY A 5 1.07 -2.99 3.95
N CYS A 6 1.94 -2.89 4.95
CA CYS A 6 2.21 -3.98 5.89
C CYS A 6 0.97 -4.31 6.72
N ASN A 7 0.26 -3.28 7.22
CA ASN A 7 -0.98 -3.46 7.98
C ASN A 7 -2.05 -4.18 7.15
N HIS A 8 -2.24 -3.79 5.88
CA HIS A 8 -3.14 -4.49 4.96
C HIS A 8 -2.71 -5.94 4.73
N ALA A 9 -1.42 -6.22 4.52
CA ALA A 9 -0.93 -7.58 4.32
C ALA A 9 -1.19 -8.49 5.55
N GLN A 10 -1.11 -7.93 6.75
CA GLN A 10 -1.46 -8.65 7.97
C GLN A 10 -2.98 -8.80 8.15
N SER A 11 -3.76 -7.75 7.91
CA SER A 11 -5.22 -7.75 8.12
C SER A 11 -5.93 -8.77 7.23
N VAL A 12 -5.46 -8.94 5.99
CA VAL A 12 -5.96 -9.95 5.04
C VAL A 12 -5.31 -11.33 5.21
N ARG A 13 -4.54 -11.54 6.28
CA ARG A 13 -3.82 -12.79 6.61
C ARG A 13 -2.87 -13.28 5.51
N TYR A 14 -2.38 -12.37 4.68
CA TYR A 14 -1.45 -12.69 3.60
C TYR A 14 -0.03 -12.96 4.12
N SER A 15 0.37 -12.26 5.19
CA SER A 15 1.68 -12.40 5.84
C SER A 15 1.54 -12.47 7.37
N THR A 16 2.46 -13.22 7.98
CA THR A 16 2.64 -13.34 9.43
C THR A 16 3.96 -12.76 9.92
N ASP A 17 4.78 -12.21 9.02
CA ASP A 17 6.14 -11.74 9.30
C ASP A 17 6.29 -10.22 9.14
N GLY A 18 5.24 -9.52 8.72
CA GLY A 18 5.24 -8.07 8.53
C GLY A 18 5.87 -7.59 7.22
N PHE A 19 6.42 -8.48 6.40
CA PHE A 19 7.07 -8.13 5.12
C PHE A 19 6.30 -8.64 3.90
N ALA A 20 4.99 -8.86 4.05
CA ALA A 20 4.11 -9.30 2.96
C ALA A 20 4.63 -10.56 2.24
N THR A 21 5.26 -11.51 2.94
CA THR A 21 5.60 -12.81 2.34
C THR A 21 4.65 -13.92 2.79
N THR A 22 4.32 -14.82 1.85
CA THR A 22 3.55 -16.03 2.16
C THR A 22 4.45 -17.13 2.74
N PRO A 23 3.91 -18.14 3.44
CA PRO A 23 4.69 -19.29 3.91
C PRO A 23 5.47 -20.00 2.80
N THR A 24 4.89 -20.10 1.59
CA THR A 24 5.54 -20.73 0.44
C THR A 24 6.71 -19.90 -0.07
N MET A 25 6.55 -18.57 -0.16
CA MET A 25 7.65 -17.67 -0.54
C MET A 25 8.84 -17.81 0.42
N ARG A 26 8.59 -17.87 1.74
CA ARG A 26 9.67 -18.06 2.72
C ARG A 26 10.40 -19.39 2.56
N LYS A 27 9.67 -20.49 2.32
CA LYS A 27 10.27 -21.81 2.05
C LYS A 27 11.15 -21.81 0.79
N LEU A 28 10.78 -21.00 -0.21
CA LEU A 28 11.48 -20.87 -1.48
C LEU A 28 12.50 -19.72 -1.50
N LEU A 29 12.72 -19.03 -0.38
CA LEU A 29 13.62 -17.87 -0.27
C LEU A 29 13.27 -16.74 -1.26
N LEU A 30 11.98 -16.51 -1.49
CA LEU A 30 11.46 -15.48 -2.38
C LEU A 30 11.05 -14.22 -1.61
N ILE A 31 11.22 -13.07 -2.25
CA ILE A 31 10.81 -11.75 -1.74
C ILE A 31 10.02 -10.99 -2.80
N TRP A 32 9.22 -10.02 -2.35
CA TRP A 32 8.67 -9.00 -3.23
C TRP A 32 9.68 -7.86 -3.40
N VAL A 33 9.78 -7.35 -4.62
CA VAL A 33 10.57 -6.16 -4.95
C VAL A 33 9.66 -5.16 -5.61
N THR A 34 9.60 -3.93 -5.08
CA THR A 34 8.85 -2.84 -5.70
C THR A 34 9.56 -2.39 -6.97
N ALA A 35 9.02 -2.77 -8.13
CA ALA A 35 9.61 -2.44 -9.42
C ALA A 35 9.30 -1.00 -9.88
N ARG A 36 8.11 -0.48 -9.53
CA ARG A 36 7.67 0.87 -9.90
C ARG A 36 6.79 1.46 -8.80
N MET A 37 6.93 2.76 -8.58
CA MET A 37 6.04 3.55 -7.73
C MET A 37 5.80 4.90 -8.40
N HIS A 38 4.54 5.31 -8.46
CA HIS A 38 4.14 6.64 -8.96
C HIS A 38 3.21 7.27 -7.92
N ILE A 39 3.50 8.51 -7.54
CA ILE A 39 2.77 9.22 -6.48
C ILE A 39 2.36 10.57 -7.04
N GLU A 40 1.08 10.86 -6.99
CA GLU A 40 0.51 12.17 -7.32
C GLU A 40 0.00 12.81 -6.03
N ILE A 41 0.51 14.00 -5.69
CA ILE A 41 0.05 14.77 -4.54
C ILE A 41 -0.64 16.03 -5.06
N TYR A 42 -1.90 16.21 -4.70
CA TYR A 42 -2.72 17.37 -5.07
C TYR A 42 -2.63 18.47 -4.00
N LYS A 43 -2.56 18.07 -2.72
CA LYS A 43 -2.38 18.96 -1.57
C LYS A 43 -1.51 18.25 -0.53
N TYR A 44 -0.52 18.94 0.02
CA TYR A 44 0.25 18.41 1.15
C TYR A 44 -0.49 18.68 2.46
N PRO A 45 -0.58 17.70 3.38
CA PRO A 45 -1.15 17.93 4.71
C PRO A 45 -0.25 18.84 5.54
N ALA A 46 -0.85 19.66 6.40
CA ALA A 46 -0.16 20.46 7.39
C ALA A 46 0.08 19.66 8.68
N TRP A 47 0.87 20.24 9.59
CA TRP A 47 1.03 19.66 10.91
C TRP A 47 -0.31 19.60 11.65
N SER A 48 -0.54 18.50 12.37
CA SER A 48 -1.79 18.19 13.07
C SER A 48 -2.99 17.82 12.18
N ASP A 49 -2.87 17.83 10.85
CA ASP A 49 -3.92 17.29 9.98
C ASP A 49 -4.01 15.78 10.15
N VAL A 50 -5.24 15.25 10.09
CA VAL A 50 -5.50 13.82 10.10
C VAL A 50 -5.74 13.37 8.67
N VAL A 51 -5.00 12.34 8.24
CA VAL A 51 -5.08 11.78 6.88
C VAL A 51 -5.59 10.35 6.96
N GLU A 52 -6.65 10.06 6.22
CA GLU A 52 -7.09 8.69 5.97
C GLU A 52 -6.35 8.12 4.76
N ILE A 53 -5.90 6.87 4.87
CA ILE A 53 -5.17 6.18 3.81
C ILE A 53 -5.88 4.86 3.50
N GLU A 54 -6.40 4.76 2.28
CA GLU A 54 -6.97 3.52 1.75
C GLU A 54 -5.92 2.81 0.88
N THR A 55 -5.87 1.48 0.96
CA THR A 55 -5.01 0.66 0.10
C THR A 55 -5.61 -0.70 -0.20
N TRP A 56 -5.30 -1.23 -1.39
CA TRP A 56 -5.65 -2.57 -1.81
C TRP A 56 -4.60 -3.12 -2.78
N CYS A 57 -4.62 -4.44 -2.99
CA CYS A 57 -3.82 -5.12 -4.01
C CYS A 57 -4.70 -5.58 -5.15
N GLN A 58 -4.13 -5.59 -6.35
CA GLN A 58 -4.70 -6.24 -7.53
C GLN A 58 -3.63 -7.00 -8.31
N ASN A 59 -4.08 -7.90 -9.16
CA ASN A 59 -3.19 -8.69 -10.01
C ASN A 59 -2.63 -7.82 -11.13
N GLU A 60 -1.34 -7.97 -11.42
CA GLU A 60 -0.68 -7.30 -12.53
C GLU A 60 0.13 -8.32 -13.34
N GLY A 61 -0.46 -8.79 -14.45
CA GLY A 61 0.13 -9.87 -15.24
C GLY A 61 0.20 -11.20 -14.47
N ARG A 62 1.20 -12.04 -14.78
CA ARG A 62 1.35 -13.39 -14.18
C ARG A 62 2.10 -13.40 -12.85
N ILE A 63 3.12 -12.55 -12.69
CA ILE A 63 4.06 -12.58 -11.55
C ILE A 63 4.06 -11.23 -10.81
N GLY A 64 3.31 -10.24 -11.28
CA GLY A 64 3.22 -8.92 -10.65
C GLY A 64 2.00 -8.78 -9.75
N THR A 65 2.15 -7.94 -8.74
CA THR A 65 1.02 -7.37 -8.00
C THR A 65 1.14 -5.86 -8.04
N ARG A 66 0.02 -5.20 -8.27
CA ARG A 66 -0.10 -3.76 -8.12
C ARG A 66 -0.74 -3.46 -6.79
N ARG A 67 -0.20 -2.48 -6.09
CA ARG A 67 -0.81 -1.94 -4.86
C ARG A 67 -1.17 -0.49 -5.12
N ASP A 68 -2.42 -0.13 -4.87
CA ASP A 68 -2.94 1.22 -5.10
C ASP A 68 -3.25 1.90 -3.76
N TRP A 69 -3.30 3.22 -3.81
CA TRP A 69 -3.48 4.09 -2.65
C TRP A 69 -4.37 5.28 -2.96
N ILE A 70 -5.26 5.61 -2.02
CA ILE A 70 -5.96 6.90 -1.97
C ILE A 70 -5.65 7.55 -0.62
N LEU A 71 -5.26 8.83 -0.65
CA LEU A 71 -5.04 9.65 0.53
C LEU A 71 -6.13 10.70 0.61
N LYS A 72 -6.81 10.79 1.75
CA LYS A 72 -7.89 11.74 2.01
C LYS A 72 -7.61 12.58 3.23
N ASP A 73 -7.94 13.86 3.15
CA ASP A 73 -8.06 14.72 4.34
C ASP A 73 -9.28 14.24 5.14
N TYR A 74 -9.06 13.82 6.38
CA TYR A 74 -10.13 13.23 7.20
C TYR A 74 -11.23 14.23 7.55
N ALA A 75 -10.91 15.53 7.63
CA ALA A 75 -11.88 16.55 8.01
C ALA A 75 -12.80 16.92 6.85
N THR A 76 -12.30 16.87 5.61
CA THR A 76 -13.03 17.31 4.42
C THR A 76 -13.46 16.17 3.49
N ASP A 77 -12.93 14.96 3.69
CA ASP A 77 -13.05 13.80 2.78
C ASP A 77 -12.49 14.06 1.36
N GLU A 78 -11.73 15.16 1.18
CA GLU A 78 -11.12 15.49 -0.10
C GLU A 78 -9.91 14.57 -0.38
N VAL A 79 -9.84 14.06 -1.60
CA VAL A 79 -8.64 13.33 -2.06
C VAL A 79 -7.50 14.31 -2.24
N ILE A 80 -6.46 14.16 -1.41
CA ILE A 80 -5.27 15.02 -1.41
C ILE A 80 -4.07 14.38 -2.10
N GLY A 81 -4.15 13.08 -2.39
CA GLY A 81 -3.13 12.38 -3.16
C GLY A 81 -3.54 10.96 -3.53
N ARG A 82 -2.80 10.38 -4.47
CA ARG A 82 -2.96 9.00 -4.92
C ARG A 82 -1.59 8.40 -5.17
N ALA A 83 -1.48 7.09 -4.99
CA ALA A 83 -0.34 6.36 -5.50
C ALA A 83 -0.79 5.14 -6.27
N THR A 84 -0.07 4.94 -7.37
CA THR A 84 -0.20 3.90 -8.40
C THR A 84 -1.41 4.09 -9.33
N ARG A 85 -1.11 4.15 -10.64
CA ARG A 85 -2.05 4.20 -11.77
C ARG A 85 -1.62 3.16 -12.80
#